data_AF-A0A0J6GQM1-F1
#
_entry.id   AF-A0A0J6GQM1-F1
#
_cell.length_a   1.000
_cell.length_b   1.000
_cell.length_c   1.000
_cell.angle_alpha   90.00
_cell.angle_beta   90.00
_cell.angle_gamma   90.00
#
_symmetry.space_group_name_H-M   'P 1'
#
loop_
_entity.id
_entity.type
_entity.pdbx_description
1 polymer ?
#
loop_
_entity_poly.entity_id
_entity_poly.type
_entity_poly.pdbx_seq_one_letter_code
_entity_poly.pdbx_strand_id
1 'polypeptide(L)'
;MKMVSTNTLYLCFITLIFTGLIINIGRSLYLAYTQKDFILSHLENCKLVKRWAFMNRVGPWGRMVFIGTVSGLLASPRIQIILGEANAEDIENFPKKLKQALITLQRTTRWLVVSLIALTVAQKLNFFEFLAHGQSSKASYGIATTLPIENSDPTHSIRFWVFIIDICGLLFFLSAASYIIYKKLDELLSHLKNCRAITKLSSLRNEGLQGKLMLLGQISSLIIFPNRRVLSGDADIQDIKNFPPSLRRLITTLYTMLWILLIVLLGLIFSLRR
;
A
#
# COMPACT_ATOMS: atom_id res chain seq x y z
N MET A 1 11.73 -39.32 -13.20
CA MET A 1 11.69 -37.86 -13.00
C MET A 1 10.81 -37.59 -11.79
N LYS A 2 11.38 -37.31 -10.60
CA LYS A 2 10.59 -37.09 -9.38
C LYS A 2 9.83 -35.77 -9.56
N MET A 3 8.49 -35.81 -9.56
CA MET A 3 7.69 -34.59 -9.57
C MET A 3 8.01 -33.78 -8.31
N VAL A 4 8.53 -32.57 -8.50
CA VAL A 4 8.75 -31.63 -7.39
C VAL A 4 7.38 -31.32 -6.79
N SER A 5 7.24 -31.50 -5.48
CA SER A 5 6.02 -31.18 -4.75
C SER A 5 5.67 -29.70 -4.91
N THR A 6 4.40 -29.39 -5.18
CA THR A 6 3.86 -28.02 -5.26
C THR A 6 4.22 -27.17 -4.04
N ASN A 7 4.32 -27.79 -2.86
CA ASN A 7 4.72 -27.12 -1.62
C ASN A 7 6.20 -26.69 -1.63
N THR A 8 7.08 -27.50 -2.24
CA THR A 8 8.50 -27.18 -2.37
C THR A 8 8.70 -26.00 -3.32
N LEU A 9 8.01 -25.97 -4.46
CA LEU A 9 8.06 -24.82 -5.39
C LEU A 9 7.59 -23.54 -4.71
N TYR A 10 6.52 -23.60 -3.93
CA TYR A 10 6.00 -22.44 -3.22
C TYR A 10 6.97 -21.88 -2.18
N LEU A 11 7.59 -22.74 -1.37
CA LEU A 11 8.62 -22.32 -0.41
C LEU A 11 9.82 -21.67 -1.13
N CYS A 12 10.20 -22.18 -2.30
CA CYS A 12 11.23 -21.54 -3.13
C CYS A 12 10.80 -20.15 -3.61
N PHE A 13 9.56 -19.96 -4.08
CA PHE A 13 9.08 -18.64 -4.51
C PHE A 13 8.99 -17.64 -3.35
N ILE A 14 8.51 -18.05 -2.18
CA ILE A 14 8.51 -17.19 -0.98
C ILE A 14 9.94 -16.78 -0.64
N THR A 15 10.85 -17.74 -0.50
CA THR A 15 12.24 -17.45 -0.08
C THR A 15 12.93 -16.52 -1.08
N LEU A 16 12.70 -16.69 -2.39
CA LEU A 16 13.18 -15.76 -3.42
C LEU A 16 12.59 -14.35 -3.26
N ILE A 17 11.30 -14.21 -2.98
CA ILE A 17 10.66 -12.90 -2.75
C ILE A 17 11.19 -12.23 -1.50
N PHE A 18 11.34 -12.97 -0.39
CA PHE A 18 11.91 -12.42 0.86
C PHE A 18 13.36 -11.99 0.69
N THR A 19 14.19 -12.78 0.02
CA THR A 19 15.56 -12.38 -0.33
C THR A 19 15.55 -11.11 -1.18
N GLY A 20 14.65 -11.03 -2.17
CA GLY A 20 14.45 -9.83 -2.98
C GLY A 20 14.04 -8.60 -2.15
N LEU A 21 13.16 -8.75 -1.17
CA LEU A 21 12.76 -7.66 -0.27
C LEU A 21 13.93 -7.19 0.61
N ILE A 22 14.70 -8.12 1.19
CA ILE A 22 15.88 -7.80 1.99
C ILE A 22 16.92 -7.04 1.16
N ILE A 23 17.17 -7.46 -0.08
CA ILE A 23 18.07 -6.74 -1.00
C ILE A 23 17.55 -5.34 -1.31
N ASN A 24 16.23 -5.16 -1.53
CA ASN A 24 15.65 -3.82 -1.75
C ASN A 24 15.75 -2.93 -0.51
N ILE A 25 15.54 -3.49 0.69
CA ILE A 25 15.75 -2.76 1.95
C ILE A 25 17.22 -2.32 2.06
N GLY A 26 18.16 -3.23 1.83
CA GLY A 26 19.60 -2.92 1.84
C GLY A 26 19.98 -1.84 0.83
N ARG A 27 19.48 -1.92 -0.41
CA ARG A 27 19.68 -0.89 -1.44
C ARG A 27 19.07 0.45 -1.04
N SER A 28 17.87 0.45 -0.46
CA SER A 28 17.20 1.67 -0.01
C SER A 28 17.98 2.36 1.11
N LEU A 29 18.51 1.59 2.07
CA LEU A 29 19.38 2.10 3.11
C LEU A 29 20.70 2.60 2.53
N TYR A 30 21.34 1.84 1.64
CA TYR A 30 22.58 2.25 1.01
C TYR A 30 22.43 3.61 0.31
N LEU A 31 21.40 3.77 -0.51
CA LEU A 31 21.08 5.05 -1.18
C LEU A 31 20.78 6.16 -0.16
N ALA A 32 20.08 5.86 0.94
CA ALA A 32 19.78 6.81 2.00
C ALA A 32 21.01 7.23 2.81
N TYR A 33 22.08 6.44 2.84
CA TYR A 33 23.30 6.76 3.56
C TYR A 33 24.35 7.42 2.67
N THR A 34 24.48 6.97 1.41
CA THR A 34 25.54 7.44 0.51
C THR A 34 25.14 8.63 -0.35
N GLN A 35 23.87 8.74 -0.75
CA GLN A 35 23.44 9.75 -1.73
C GLN A 35 22.40 10.73 -1.20
N LYS A 36 22.10 10.73 0.11
CA LYS A 36 21.09 11.62 0.71
C LYS A 36 21.39 13.11 0.50
N ASP A 37 22.63 13.55 0.68
CA ASP A 37 22.98 14.97 0.67
C ASP A 37 22.96 15.48 -0.77
N PHE A 38 23.34 14.61 -1.70
CA PHE A 38 23.25 14.84 -3.14
C PHE A 38 21.79 14.88 -3.63
N ILE A 39 20.91 14.03 -3.08
CA ILE A 39 19.47 14.08 -3.38
C ILE A 39 18.85 15.37 -2.83
N LEU A 40 19.23 15.77 -1.61
CA LEU A 40 18.72 16.98 -0.97
C LEU A 40 19.17 18.24 -1.71
N SER A 41 20.41 18.31 -2.19
CA SER A 41 20.92 19.47 -2.93
C SER A 41 20.22 19.66 -4.27
N HIS A 42 19.83 18.58 -4.96
CA HIS A 42 19.10 18.66 -6.23
C HIS A 42 17.60 18.88 -6.07
N LEU A 43 17.05 18.73 -4.86
CA LEU A 43 15.62 18.87 -4.57
C LEU A 43 15.37 19.95 -3.51
N GLU A 44 16.24 20.97 -3.47
CA GLU A 44 16.18 22.01 -2.44
C GLU A 44 14.92 22.88 -2.58
N ASN A 45 14.39 23.08 -3.79
CA ASN A 45 13.17 23.85 -4.01
C ASN A 45 11.90 23.00 -3.86
N CYS A 46 12.05 21.69 -3.68
CA CYS A 46 10.94 20.75 -3.51
C CYS A 46 10.35 20.82 -2.09
N LYS A 47 9.10 21.28 -1.98
CA LYS A 47 8.36 21.37 -0.70
C LYS A 47 8.15 20.01 -0.06
N LEU A 48 7.88 18.97 -0.86
CA LEU A 48 7.72 17.60 -0.37
C LEU A 48 8.99 17.13 0.34
N VAL A 49 10.15 17.34 -0.28
CA VAL A 49 11.43 16.91 0.25
C VAL A 49 11.76 17.65 1.54
N LYS A 50 11.55 18.97 1.59
CA LYS A 50 11.68 19.77 2.82
C LYS A 50 10.76 19.28 3.94
N ARG A 51 9.48 18.99 3.64
CA ARG A 51 8.51 18.46 4.62
C ARG A 51 8.94 17.11 5.19
N TRP A 52 9.51 16.23 4.39
CA TRP A 52 9.92 14.89 4.83
C TRP A 52 11.38 14.79 5.27
N ALA A 53 12.18 15.87 5.12
CA ALA A 53 13.58 15.90 5.49
C ALA A 53 13.83 15.60 6.99
N PHE A 54 12.86 15.88 7.87
CA PHE A 54 12.99 15.51 9.29
C PHE A 54 13.05 13.99 9.49
N MET A 55 12.39 13.19 8.64
CA MET A 55 12.42 11.73 8.77
C MET A 55 13.80 11.15 8.52
N ASN A 56 14.65 11.84 7.77
CA ASN A 56 16.07 11.49 7.63
C ASN A 56 16.80 11.45 8.99
N ARG A 57 16.29 12.16 10.01
CA ARG A 57 16.86 12.23 11.36
C ARG A 57 16.30 11.17 12.32
N VAL A 58 15.23 10.45 11.94
CA VAL A 58 14.52 9.47 12.80
C VAL A 58 15.16 8.06 12.70
N GLY A 59 16.48 8.01 12.56
CA GLY A 59 17.23 6.76 12.45
C GLY A 59 17.05 6.00 11.13
N PRO A 60 17.45 4.71 11.05
CA PRO A 60 17.48 3.93 9.81
C PRO A 60 16.11 3.79 9.14
N TRP A 61 15.05 3.62 9.94
CA TRP A 61 13.68 3.51 9.43
C TRP A 61 13.20 4.82 8.80
N GLY A 62 13.40 5.96 9.48
CA GLY A 62 13.02 7.27 8.95
C GLY A 62 13.74 7.60 7.63
N ARG A 63 15.00 7.20 7.50
CA ARG A 63 15.79 7.33 6.26
C ARG A 63 15.24 6.48 5.12
N MET A 64 14.82 5.26 5.42
CA MET A 64 14.17 4.38 4.43
C MET A 64 12.87 4.99 3.92
N VAL A 65 12.03 5.51 4.83
CA VAL A 65 10.77 6.14 4.44
C VAL A 65 11.03 7.45 3.67
N PHE A 66 12.07 8.21 4.02
CA PHE A 66 12.49 9.40 3.27
C PHE A 66 12.86 9.06 1.82
N ILE A 67 13.76 8.09 1.60
CA ILE A 67 14.13 7.64 0.25
C ILE A 67 12.94 7.03 -0.49
N GLY A 68 12.08 6.27 0.19
CA GLY A 68 10.84 5.75 -0.41
C GLY A 68 9.91 6.87 -0.89
N THR A 69 9.85 7.98 -0.15
CA THR A 69 9.04 9.15 -0.51
C THR A 69 9.63 9.88 -1.71
N VAL A 70 10.95 10.13 -1.73
CA VAL A 70 11.66 10.73 -2.88
C VAL A 70 11.58 9.83 -4.12
N SER A 71 11.71 8.53 -3.93
CA SER A 71 11.58 7.52 -4.97
C SER A 71 10.18 7.49 -5.56
N GLY A 72 9.14 7.54 -4.71
CA GLY A 72 7.75 7.66 -5.13
C GLY A 72 7.47 8.96 -5.90
N LEU A 73 8.11 10.07 -5.49
CA LEU A 73 8.11 11.33 -6.23
C LEU A 73 8.66 11.16 -7.64
N LEU A 74 9.86 10.62 -7.79
CA LEU A 74 10.50 10.47 -9.09
C LEU A 74 9.83 9.41 -9.97
N ALA A 75 9.13 8.42 -9.38
CA ALA A 75 8.37 7.42 -10.11
C ALA A 75 7.04 7.97 -10.67
N SER A 76 6.53 9.09 -10.17
CA SER A 76 5.31 9.73 -10.66
C SER A 76 5.43 11.26 -10.60
N PRO A 77 6.34 11.84 -11.39
CA PRO A 77 6.69 13.26 -11.29
C PRO A 77 5.54 14.16 -11.74
N ARG A 78 4.78 13.76 -12.76
CA ARG A 78 3.60 14.52 -13.24
C ARG A 78 2.61 14.77 -12.11
N ILE A 79 2.28 13.72 -11.36
CA ILE A 79 1.38 13.83 -10.22
C ILE A 79 1.93 14.86 -9.24
N GLN A 80 3.21 14.78 -8.86
CA GLN A 80 3.78 15.66 -7.83
C GLN A 80 4.02 17.11 -8.26
N ILE A 81 4.28 17.33 -9.55
CA ILE A 81 4.30 18.67 -10.16
C ILE A 81 2.90 19.27 -10.11
N ILE A 82 1.86 18.47 -10.39
CA ILE A 82 0.46 18.88 -10.27
C ILE A 82 0.07 19.17 -8.81
N LEU A 83 0.56 18.38 -7.84
CA LEU A 83 0.39 18.66 -6.41
C LEU A 83 1.01 20.02 -6.01
N GLY A 84 1.91 20.58 -6.83
CA GLY A 84 2.73 21.74 -6.49
C GLY A 84 3.64 21.49 -5.28
N GLU A 85 3.84 20.21 -4.94
CA GLU A 85 4.73 19.75 -3.88
C GLU A 85 6.16 19.57 -4.40
N ALA A 86 6.33 19.45 -5.72
CA ALA A 86 7.63 19.29 -6.36
C ALA A 86 7.86 20.30 -7.50
N ASN A 87 9.10 20.79 -7.62
CA ASN A 87 9.52 21.70 -8.68
C ASN A 87 9.86 20.89 -9.95
N ALA A 88 9.28 21.26 -11.09
CA ALA A 88 9.53 20.60 -12.37
C ALA A 88 11.01 20.74 -12.79
N GLU A 89 11.61 21.90 -12.53
CA GLU A 89 13.00 22.20 -12.87
C GLU A 89 14.00 21.33 -12.09
N ASP A 90 13.80 21.20 -10.78
CA ASP A 90 14.59 20.29 -9.92
C ASP A 90 14.48 18.82 -10.39
N ILE A 91 13.32 18.39 -10.89
CA ILE A 91 13.08 17.01 -11.37
C ILE A 91 13.73 16.76 -12.75
N GLU A 92 13.76 17.77 -13.61
CA GLU A 92 14.38 17.73 -14.94
C GLU A 92 15.91 17.73 -14.86
N ASN A 93 16.46 18.56 -13.97
CA ASN A 93 17.91 18.64 -13.70
C ASN A 93 18.42 17.46 -12.85
N PHE A 94 17.53 16.60 -12.36
CA PHE A 94 17.91 15.47 -11.53
C PHE A 94 18.76 14.44 -12.29
N PRO A 95 19.88 13.96 -11.73
CA PRO A 95 20.82 13.11 -12.44
C PRO A 95 20.18 11.79 -12.89
N LYS A 96 20.27 11.51 -14.20
CA LYS A 96 19.59 10.37 -14.85
C LYS A 96 19.88 9.02 -14.18
N LYS A 97 21.15 8.75 -13.82
CA LYS A 97 21.56 7.48 -13.18
C LYS A 97 20.86 7.27 -11.82
N LEU A 98 20.80 8.32 -11.00
CA LEU A 98 20.15 8.25 -9.69
C LEU A 98 18.62 8.19 -9.81
N LYS A 99 18.06 8.96 -10.75
CA LYS A 99 16.62 8.91 -11.08
C LYS A 99 16.19 7.49 -11.42
N GLN A 100 16.93 6.83 -12.31
CA GLN A 100 16.65 5.47 -12.73
C GLN A 100 16.80 4.46 -11.60
N ALA A 101 17.82 4.61 -10.75
CA ALA A 101 18.01 3.73 -9.59
C ALA A 101 16.83 3.81 -8.61
N LEU A 102 16.34 5.02 -8.30
CA LEU A 102 15.18 5.24 -7.43
C LEU A 102 13.89 4.70 -8.07
N ILE A 103 13.62 5.04 -9.33
CA ILE A 103 12.44 4.52 -10.05
C ILE A 103 12.46 2.98 -10.09
N THR A 104 13.63 2.39 -10.33
CA THR A 104 13.81 0.93 -10.34
C THR A 104 13.50 0.35 -8.97
N LEU A 105 13.99 0.95 -7.89
CA LEU A 105 13.72 0.54 -6.51
C LEU A 105 12.22 0.55 -6.19
N GLN A 106 11.49 1.60 -6.59
CA GLN A 106 10.04 1.66 -6.37
C GLN A 106 9.27 0.63 -7.22
N ARG A 107 9.76 0.39 -8.44
CA ARG A 107 9.15 -0.56 -9.37
C ARG A 107 9.38 -2.00 -8.89
N THR A 108 10.60 -2.36 -8.48
CA THR A 108 10.92 -3.69 -7.93
C THR A 108 10.13 -3.96 -6.66
N THR A 109 10.04 -2.97 -5.76
CA THR A 109 9.26 -3.12 -4.53
C THR A 109 7.78 -3.35 -4.83
N ARG A 110 7.18 -2.59 -5.77
CA ARG A 110 5.79 -2.81 -6.19
C ARG A 110 5.57 -4.19 -6.82
N TRP A 111 6.47 -4.62 -7.71
CA TRP A 111 6.37 -5.95 -8.33
C TRP A 111 6.48 -7.07 -7.29
N LEU A 112 7.40 -6.98 -6.33
CA LEU A 112 7.54 -8.01 -5.29
C LEU A 112 6.30 -8.11 -4.40
N VAL A 113 5.68 -6.97 -4.05
CA VAL A 113 4.42 -6.97 -3.28
C VAL A 113 3.27 -7.57 -4.11
N VAL A 114 3.15 -7.22 -5.39
CA VAL A 114 2.13 -7.81 -6.27
C VAL A 114 2.35 -9.31 -6.45
N SER A 115 3.59 -9.76 -6.65
CA SER A 115 3.93 -11.18 -6.75
C SER A 115 3.64 -11.94 -5.46
N LEU A 116 3.86 -11.34 -4.29
CA LEU A 116 3.50 -11.94 -3.01
C LEU A 116 1.99 -12.13 -2.90
N ILE A 117 1.21 -11.10 -3.25
CA ILE A 117 -0.27 -11.18 -3.27
C ILE A 117 -0.76 -12.22 -4.28
N ALA A 118 -0.16 -12.26 -5.47
CA ALA A 118 -0.53 -13.23 -6.51
C ALA A 118 -0.27 -14.67 -6.05
N LEU A 119 0.85 -14.93 -5.37
CA LEU A 119 1.20 -16.24 -4.85
C LEU A 119 0.29 -16.68 -3.70
N THR A 120 -0.09 -15.77 -2.80
CA THR A 120 -1.04 -16.11 -1.73
C THR A 120 -2.44 -16.40 -2.28
N VAL A 121 -2.86 -15.71 -3.34
CA VAL A 121 -4.10 -16.00 -4.06
C VAL A 121 -4.01 -17.34 -4.80
N ALA A 122 -2.94 -17.59 -5.56
CA ALA A 122 -2.76 -18.81 -6.35
C ALA A 122 -2.73 -20.08 -5.47
N GLN A 123 -2.05 -20.03 -4.32
CA GLN A 123 -2.09 -21.14 -3.38
C GLN A 123 -3.49 -21.50 -2.91
N LYS A 124 -4.29 -20.47 -2.66
CA LYS A 124 -5.62 -20.66 -2.09
C LYS A 124 -6.63 -21.09 -3.13
N LEU A 125 -6.42 -20.75 -4.41
CA LEU A 125 -7.17 -21.32 -5.53
C LEU A 125 -6.88 -22.82 -5.68
N ASN A 126 -5.60 -23.23 -5.67
CA ASN A 126 -5.22 -24.65 -5.73
C ASN A 126 -5.74 -25.46 -4.53
N PHE A 127 -5.76 -24.86 -3.35
CA PHE A 127 -6.35 -25.47 -2.15
C PHE A 127 -7.87 -25.65 -2.28
N PHE A 128 -8.57 -24.71 -2.92
CA PHE A 128 -10.01 -24.79 -3.13
C PHE A 128 -10.38 -25.91 -4.13
N GLU A 129 -9.62 -26.07 -5.22
CA GLU A 129 -9.78 -27.18 -6.16
C GLU A 129 -9.55 -28.55 -5.50
N PHE A 130 -8.57 -28.64 -4.59
CA PHE A 130 -8.34 -29.84 -3.79
C PHE A 130 -9.54 -30.19 -2.89
N LEU A 131 -10.18 -29.20 -2.25
CA LEU A 131 -11.40 -29.40 -1.45
C LEU A 131 -12.60 -29.82 -2.32
N ALA A 132 -12.74 -29.25 -3.52
CA ALA A 132 -13.80 -29.60 -4.46
C ALA A 132 -13.69 -31.05 -4.96
N HIS A 133 -12.48 -31.50 -5.30
CA HIS A 133 -12.24 -32.90 -5.66
C HIS A 133 -12.38 -33.86 -4.46
N GLY A 134 -11.98 -33.43 -3.26
CA GLY A 134 -12.15 -34.20 -2.03
C GLY A 134 -13.61 -34.43 -1.64
N GLN A 135 -14.52 -33.51 -1.95
CA GLN A 135 -15.96 -33.71 -1.75
C GLN A 135 -16.61 -34.57 -2.84
N SER A 136 -16.20 -34.43 -4.10
CA SER A 136 -16.73 -35.25 -5.21
C SER A 136 -16.36 -36.73 -5.06
N SER A 137 -15.15 -37.03 -4.57
CA SER A 137 -14.74 -38.42 -4.25
C SER A 137 -15.60 -39.03 -3.13
N LYS A 138 -15.98 -38.26 -2.11
CA LYS A 138 -16.85 -38.72 -1.02
C LYS A 138 -18.31 -38.96 -1.45
N ALA A 139 -18.75 -38.35 -2.55
CA ALA A 139 -20.11 -38.53 -3.09
C ALA A 139 -20.26 -39.81 -3.94
N SER A 140 -19.19 -40.33 -4.54
CA SER A 140 -19.23 -41.58 -5.33
C SER A 140 -19.11 -42.86 -4.49
N TYR A 141 -18.57 -42.79 -3.27
CA TYR A 141 -18.54 -43.93 -2.35
C TYR A 141 -19.62 -43.75 -1.30
N GLY A 142 -20.84 -44.19 -1.63
CA GLY A 142 -21.94 -44.32 -0.68
C GLY A 142 -21.63 -45.39 0.37
N ILE A 143 -20.74 -45.07 1.31
CA ILE A 143 -20.39 -45.94 2.44
C ILE A 143 -20.73 -45.19 3.72
N ALA A 144 -21.91 -45.50 4.25
CA ALA A 144 -22.23 -45.30 5.64
C ALA A 144 -21.39 -46.27 6.49
N THR A 145 -20.23 -45.84 6.99
CA THR A 145 -19.65 -46.44 8.20
C THR A 145 -18.75 -45.44 8.91
N THR A 146 -19.09 -45.26 10.18
CA THR A 146 -18.29 -44.75 11.30
C THR A 146 -16.77 -44.95 11.12
N LEU A 147 -16.05 -43.85 10.92
CA LEU A 147 -14.61 -43.76 11.17
C LEU A 147 -14.38 -42.59 12.14
N PRO A 148 -13.38 -42.71 13.04
CA PRO A 148 -13.21 -41.80 14.16
C PRO A 148 -13.04 -40.40 13.60
N ILE A 149 -13.58 -39.43 14.32
CA ILE A 149 -13.36 -38.00 14.08
C ILE A 149 -11.84 -37.79 14.11
N GLU A 150 -11.20 -37.92 12.95
CA GLU A 150 -9.86 -37.44 12.71
C GLU A 150 -10.00 -35.94 12.94
N ASN A 151 -9.57 -35.51 14.12
CA ASN A 151 -9.57 -34.13 14.55
C ASN A 151 -8.79 -33.35 13.49
N SER A 152 -9.52 -32.87 12.48
CA SER A 152 -9.04 -31.90 11.52
C SER A 152 -8.57 -30.75 12.38
N ASP A 153 -7.26 -30.58 12.45
CA ASP A 153 -6.61 -29.62 13.32
C ASP A 153 -7.34 -28.27 13.15
N PRO A 154 -8.06 -27.76 14.18
CA PRO A 154 -9.04 -26.68 14.04
C PRO A 154 -8.43 -25.39 13.51
N THR A 155 -7.10 -25.32 13.55
CA THR A 155 -6.24 -24.28 13.00
C THR A 155 -6.43 -24.07 11.49
N HIS A 156 -6.68 -25.12 10.69
CA HIS A 156 -6.84 -24.99 9.23
C HIS A 156 -8.17 -24.35 8.83
N SER A 157 -9.26 -24.70 9.51
CA SER A 157 -10.59 -24.12 9.28
C SER A 157 -10.60 -22.63 9.63
N ILE A 158 -10.00 -22.26 10.75
CA ILE A 158 -9.88 -20.85 11.19
C ILE A 158 -9.06 -20.03 10.17
N ARG A 159 -7.93 -20.57 9.68
CA ARG A 159 -7.08 -19.90 8.68
C ARG A 159 -7.80 -19.68 7.32
N PHE A 160 -8.80 -20.48 6.99
CA PHE A 160 -9.63 -20.30 5.78
C PHE A 160 -10.62 -19.15 5.93
N TRP A 161 -11.38 -19.12 7.02
CA TRP A 161 -12.37 -18.07 7.28
C TRP A 161 -11.75 -16.69 7.44
N VAL A 162 -10.61 -16.58 8.16
CA VAL A 162 -9.92 -15.30 8.32
C VAL A 162 -9.44 -14.75 6.96
N PHE A 163 -9.07 -15.61 6.01
CA PHE A 163 -8.69 -15.17 4.67
C PHE A 163 -9.86 -14.69 3.82
N ILE A 164 -11.01 -15.38 3.87
CA ILE A 164 -12.21 -14.90 3.17
C ILE A 164 -12.56 -13.51 3.70
N ILE A 165 -12.50 -13.32 5.02
CA ILE A 165 -12.73 -12.02 5.65
C ILE A 165 -11.71 -10.98 5.15
N ASP A 166 -10.44 -11.35 4.97
CA ASP A 166 -9.37 -10.43 4.53
C ASP A 166 -9.53 -10.02 3.05
N ILE A 167 -9.84 -10.96 2.15
CA ILE A 167 -10.11 -10.68 0.72
C ILE A 167 -11.40 -9.89 0.55
N CYS A 168 -12.48 -10.29 1.23
CA CYS A 168 -13.72 -9.55 1.23
C CYS A 168 -13.52 -8.15 1.81
N GLY A 169 -12.69 -8.00 2.85
CA GLY A 169 -12.30 -6.72 3.42
C GLY A 169 -11.52 -5.84 2.44
N LEU A 170 -10.58 -6.41 1.69
CA LEU A 170 -9.80 -5.69 0.67
C LEU A 170 -10.66 -5.25 -0.51
N LEU A 171 -11.54 -6.14 -1.01
CA LEU A 171 -12.47 -5.83 -2.10
C LEU A 171 -13.51 -4.79 -1.67
N PHE A 172 -14.03 -4.92 -0.45
CA PHE A 172 -14.92 -3.93 0.15
C PHE A 172 -14.21 -2.58 0.30
N PHE A 173 -12.94 -2.57 0.73
CA PHE A 173 -12.13 -1.36 0.82
C PHE A 173 -11.93 -0.70 -0.54
N LEU A 174 -11.52 -1.45 -1.57
CA LEU A 174 -11.32 -0.93 -2.93
C LEU A 174 -12.63 -0.42 -3.54
N SER A 175 -13.73 -1.13 -3.29
CA SER A 175 -15.07 -0.74 -3.74
C SER A 175 -15.55 0.52 -3.02
N ALA A 176 -15.40 0.59 -1.69
CA ALA A 176 -15.76 1.77 -0.90
C ALA A 176 -14.90 2.99 -1.26
N ALA A 177 -13.58 2.82 -1.42
CA ALA A 177 -12.68 3.87 -1.87
C ALA A 177 -13.07 4.38 -3.26
N SER A 178 -13.37 3.48 -4.20
CA SER A 178 -13.86 3.83 -5.53
C SER A 178 -15.22 4.54 -5.47
N TYR A 179 -16.16 4.06 -4.65
CA TYR A 179 -17.48 4.67 -4.47
C TYR A 179 -17.38 6.12 -3.97
N ILE A 180 -16.50 6.39 -3.00
CA ILE A 180 -16.26 7.75 -2.51
C ILE A 180 -15.64 8.61 -3.60
N ILE A 181 -14.66 8.06 -4.33
CA ILE A 181 -14.01 8.76 -5.45
C ILE A 181 -15.01 9.12 -6.55
N TYR A 182 -15.99 8.27 -6.85
CA TYR A 182 -16.95 8.53 -7.92
C TYR A 182 -18.12 9.40 -7.46
N LYS A 183 -18.59 9.27 -6.22
CA LYS A 183 -19.86 9.87 -5.78
C LYS A 183 -19.70 11.03 -4.80
N LYS A 184 -18.60 11.04 -4.03
CA LYS A 184 -18.37 12.02 -2.95
C LYS A 184 -17.11 12.85 -3.14
N LEU A 185 -16.33 12.61 -4.19
CA LEU A 185 -15.10 13.37 -4.44
C LEU A 185 -15.38 14.85 -4.70
N ASP A 186 -16.42 15.17 -5.48
CA ASP A 186 -16.76 16.57 -5.77
C ASP A 186 -17.30 17.29 -4.51
N GLU A 187 -18.03 16.57 -3.65
CA GLU A 187 -18.49 17.05 -2.35
C GLU A 187 -17.28 17.25 -1.38
N LEU A 188 -16.30 16.35 -1.38
CA LEU A 188 -15.07 16.52 -0.61
C LEU A 188 -14.27 17.75 -1.08
N LEU A 189 -14.15 17.91 -2.39
CA LEU A 189 -13.44 19.04 -2.99
C LEU A 189 -14.17 20.35 -2.73
N SER A 190 -15.51 20.37 -2.74
CA SER A 190 -16.29 21.60 -2.51
C SER A 190 -16.09 22.18 -1.11
N HIS A 191 -15.94 21.32 -0.10
CA HIS A 191 -15.70 21.73 1.29
C HIS A 191 -14.24 22.09 1.58
N LEU A 192 -13.34 21.85 0.63
CA LEU A 192 -11.89 22.08 0.75
C LEU A 192 -11.39 23.05 -0.31
N LYS A 193 -12.28 23.87 -0.89
CA LYS A 193 -11.95 24.82 -1.96
C LYS A 193 -11.00 25.93 -1.51
N ASN A 194 -11.07 26.37 -0.25
CA ASN A 194 -10.18 27.42 0.28
C ASN A 194 -8.82 26.85 0.72
N CYS A 195 -8.74 25.53 0.87
CA CYS A 195 -7.51 24.82 1.22
C CYS A 195 -6.57 24.73 0.01
N ARG A 196 -5.52 25.56 0.01
CA ARG A 196 -4.53 25.67 -1.09
C ARG A 196 -3.88 24.33 -1.47
N ALA A 197 -3.70 23.42 -0.50
CA ALA A 197 -3.28 22.05 -0.78
C ALA A 197 -4.24 21.35 -1.76
N ILE A 198 -5.56 21.49 -1.56
CA ILE A 198 -6.55 20.70 -2.29
C ILE A 198 -6.96 21.35 -3.61
N THR A 199 -6.95 22.68 -3.70
CA THR A 199 -7.20 23.39 -4.96
C THR A 199 -6.18 22.99 -6.03
N LYS A 200 -4.90 22.85 -5.66
CA LYS A 200 -3.84 22.34 -6.55
C LYS A 200 -4.04 20.88 -6.94
N LEU A 201 -4.59 20.08 -6.02
CA LEU A 201 -4.87 18.67 -6.23
C LEU A 201 -6.11 18.40 -7.09
N SER A 202 -6.99 19.39 -7.28
CA SER A 202 -8.22 19.23 -8.06
C SER A 202 -7.99 18.84 -9.53
N SER A 203 -6.83 19.16 -10.10
CA SER A 203 -6.40 18.76 -11.44
C SER A 203 -6.06 17.26 -11.54
N LEU A 204 -5.74 16.59 -10.43
CA LEU A 204 -5.59 15.13 -10.38
C LEU A 204 -6.92 14.37 -10.47
N ARG A 205 -8.05 15.08 -10.38
CA ARG A 205 -9.38 14.50 -10.63
C ARG A 205 -9.47 13.82 -11.99
N ASN A 206 -8.76 14.34 -12.98
CA ASN A 206 -8.78 13.83 -14.35
C ASN A 206 -7.68 12.78 -14.60
N GLU A 207 -6.78 12.55 -13.65
CA GLU A 207 -5.66 11.62 -13.81
C GLU A 207 -6.01 10.19 -13.37
N GLY A 208 -6.76 9.46 -14.20
CA GLY A 208 -7.00 8.01 -14.06
C GLY A 208 -7.45 7.53 -12.66
N LEU A 209 -7.33 6.22 -12.38
CA LEU A 209 -7.65 5.66 -11.06
C LEU A 209 -6.58 6.02 -10.01
N GLN A 210 -5.31 6.06 -10.42
CA GLN A 210 -4.18 6.29 -9.52
C GLN A 210 -4.12 7.72 -9.00
N GLY A 211 -4.34 8.73 -9.85
CA GLY A 211 -4.38 10.14 -9.44
C GLY A 211 -5.54 10.40 -8.49
N LYS A 212 -6.72 9.81 -8.75
CA LYS A 212 -7.89 9.88 -7.87
C LYS A 212 -7.66 9.20 -6.51
N LEU A 213 -7.02 8.02 -6.46
CA LEU A 213 -6.68 7.36 -5.20
C LEU A 213 -5.65 8.15 -4.40
N MET A 214 -4.67 8.75 -5.07
CA MET A 214 -3.66 9.59 -4.43
C MET A 214 -4.27 10.88 -3.89
N LEU A 215 -5.25 11.46 -4.61
CA LEU A 215 -6.04 12.60 -4.17
C LEU A 215 -6.84 12.26 -2.89
N LEU A 216 -7.54 11.12 -2.87
CA LEU A 216 -8.23 10.63 -1.67
C LEU A 216 -7.26 10.39 -0.50
N GLY A 217 -6.09 9.80 -0.77
CA GLY A 217 -5.05 9.59 0.24
C GLY A 217 -4.50 10.89 0.84
N GLN A 218 -4.32 11.92 0.02
CA GLN A 218 -3.85 13.24 0.46
C GLN A 218 -4.92 13.97 1.29
N ILE A 219 -6.20 13.92 0.89
CA ILE A 219 -7.32 14.44 1.69
C ILE A 219 -7.42 13.68 3.02
N SER A 220 -7.29 12.35 2.99
CA SER A 220 -7.30 11.52 4.20
C SER A 220 -6.19 11.89 5.17
N SER A 221 -4.98 12.05 4.65
CA SER A 221 -3.84 12.48 5.45
C SER A 221 -3.98 13.91 6.00
N LEU A 222 -4.64 14.83 5.27
CA LEU A 222 -4.97 16.17 5.78
C LEU A 222 -5.91 16.08 7.00
N ILE A 223 -6.94 15.23 6.92
CA ILE A 223 -7.96 15.08 7.96
C ILE A 223 -7.41 14.37 9.20
N ILE A 224 -6.55 13.36 9.01
CA ILE A 224 -5.99 12.56 10.11
C ILE A 224 -4.85 13.30 10.83
N PHE A 225 -4.06 14.08 10.10
CA PHE A 225 -2.93 14.84 10.64
C PHE A 225 -3.06 16.35 10.40
N PRO A 226 -4.10 17.00 10.95
CA PRO A 226 -4.38 18.41 10.67
C PRO A 226 -3.26 19.32 11.14
N ASN A 227 -2.72 19.09 12.35
CA ASN A 227 -1.63 19.90 12.91
C ASN A 227 -0.38 19.95 12.00
N ARG A 228 -0.08 18.88 11.25
CA ARG A 228 1.10 18.85 10.37
C ARG A 228 0.92 19.68 9.10
N ARG A 229 -0.30 19.74 8.55
CA ARG A 229 -0.59 20.47 7.30
C ARG A 229 -0.90 21.94 7.54
N VAL A 230 -1.52 22.26 8.68
CA VAL A 230 -1.70 23.63 9.16
C VAL A 230 -0.35 24.30 9.45
N LEU A 231 0.58 23.58 10.12
CA LEU A 231 1.93 24.09 10.41
C LEU A 231 2.75 24.37 9.13
N SER A 232 2.42 23.72 8.02
CA SER A 232 3.09 23.95 6.74
C SER A 232 2.54 25.17 5.97
N GLY A 233 1.47 25.82 6.48
CA GLY A 233 0.78 26.91 5.78
C GLY A 233 -0.02 26.46 4.54
N ASP A 234 -0.14 25.15 4.32
CA ASP A 234 -0.79 24.57 3.14
C ASP A 234 -2.30 24.29 3.36
N ALA A 235 -2.76 24.36 4.61
CA ALA A 235 -4.14 24.02 4.97
C ALA A 235 -4.82 25.06 5.85
N ASP A 236 -6.07 25.38 5.51
CA ASP A 236 -6.92 26.28 6.27
C ASP A 236 -7.56 25.55 7.46
N ILE A 237 -7.35 26.09 8.67
CA ILE A 237 -7.88 25.55 9.92
C ILE A 237 -9.42 25.63 9.94
N GLN A 238 -10.01 26.64 9.29
CA GLN A 238 -11.46 26.83 9.27
C GLN A 238 -12.15 25.74 8.43
N ASP A 239 -11.63 25.44 7.24
CA ASP A 239 -12.15 24.37 6.37
C ASP A 239 -12.03 22.98 7.03
N ILE A 240 -10.93 22.72 7.76
CA ILE A 240 -10.74 21.45 8.50
C ILE A 240 -11.75 21.32 9.64
N LYS A 241 -12.05 22.42 10.35
CA LYS A 241 -13.01 22.43 11.46
C LYS A 241 -14.46 22.32 10.98
N ASN A 242 -14.80 22.96 9.86
CA ASN A 242 -16.14 22.95 9.26
C ASN A 242 -16.41 21.70 8.42
N PHE A 243 -15.46 20.76 8.39
CA PHE A 243 -15.58 19.57 7.56
C PHE A 243 -16.74 18.68 8.04
N PRO A 244 -17.64 18.23 7.13
CA PRO A 244 -18.81 17.48 7.52
C PRO A 244 -18.43 16.21 8.29
N PRO A 245 -19.02 15.99 9.47
CA PRO A 245 -18.63 14.90 10.37
C PRO A 245 -18.87 13.52 9.75
N SER A 246 -19.83 13.40 8.83
CA SER A 246 -20.13 12.17 8.09
C SER A 246 -19.00 11.77 7.13
N LEU A 247 -18.45 12.71 6.35
CA LEU A 247 -17.35 12.42 5.42
C LEU A 247 -16.03 12.21 6.18
N ARG A 248 -15.81 12.95 7.28
CA ARG A 248 -14.67 12.74 8.17
C ARG A 248 -14.64 11.32 8.70
N ARG A 249 -15.76 10.85 9.27
CA ARG A 249 -15.90 9.49 9.79
C ARG A 249 -15.63 8.47 8.69
N LEU A 250 -16.20 8.64 7.51
CA LEU A 250 -16.05 7.72 6.39
C LEU A 250 -14.57 7.52 5.98
N ILE A 251 -13.82 8.61 5.84
CA ILE A 251 -12.39 8.57 5.50
C ILE A 251 -11.54 8.00 6.64
N THR A 252 -11.82 8.40 7.89
CA THR A 252 -11.15 7.85 9.07
C THR A 252 -11.42 6.35 9.20
N THR A 253 -12.66 5.91 9.00
CA THR A 253 -13.05 4.49 9.02
C THR A 253 -12.32 3.70 7.95
N LEU A 254 -12.21 4.19 6.72
CA LEU A 254 -11.43 3.53 5.66
C LEU A 254 -9.95 3.36 6.04
N TYR A 255 -9.35 4.41 6.57
CA TYR A 255 -7.95 4.37 6.99
C TYR A 255 -7.74 3.39 8.15
N THR A 256 -8.61 3.41 9.17
CA THR A 256 -8.53 2.45 10.28
C THR A 256 -8.76 1.01 9.81
N MET A 257 -9.70 0.79 8.89
CA MET A 257 -9.95 -0.53 8.31
C MET A 257 -8.71 -1.07 7.56
N LEU A 258 -8.00 -0.22 6.82
CA LEU A 258 -6.75 -0.59 6.16
C LEU A 258 -5.67 -1.03 7.14
N TRP A 259 -5.49 -0.31 8.26
CA TRP A 259 -4.52 -0.67 9.29
C TRP A 259 -4.89 -1.95 10.03
N ILE A 260 -6.18 -2.15 10.32
CA ILE A 260 -6.69 -3.38 10.95
C ILE A 260 -6.43 -4.58 10.02
N LEU A 261 -6.75 -4.44 8.72
CA LEU A 261 -6.49 -5.46 7.70
C LEU A 261 -4.99 -5.83 7.65
N LEU A 262 -4.12 -4.81 7.67
CA LEU A 262 -2.68 -5.02 7.69
C LEU A 262 -2.21 -5.80 8.93
N ILE A 263 -2.76 -5.48 10.11
CA ILE A 263 -2.43 -6.16 11.37
C ILE A 263 -2.93 -7.61 11.34
N VAL A 264 -4.14 -7.87 10.83
CA VAL A 264 -4.70 -9.21 10.67
C VAL A 264 -3.87 -10.05 9.71
N LEU A 265 -3.44 -9.48 8.58
CA LEU A 265 -2.54 -10.13 7.63
C LEU A 265 -1.19 -10.48 8.28
N LEU A 266 -0.58 -9.57 9.03
CA LEU A 266 0.67 -9.81 9.76
C LEU A 266 0.50 -10.91 10.83
N GLY A 267 -0.63 -10.91 11.55
CA GLY A 267 -0.98 -11.94 12.52
C GLY A 267 -1.17 -13.31 11.88
N LEU A 268 -1.78 -13.37 10.70
CA LEU A 268 -1.90 -14.60 9.90
C LEU A 268 -0.55 -15.10 9.41
N ILE A 269 0.30 -14.23 8.87
CA ILE A 269 1.66 -14.59 8.44
C ILE A 269 2.48 -15.16 9.61
N PHE A 270 2.36 -14.55 10.79
CA PHE A 270 3.01 -15.04 11.99
C PHE A 270 2.43 -16.37 12.47
N SER A 271 1.10 -16.54 12.43
CA SER A 271 0.42 -17.79 12.78
C SER A 271 0.79 -18.92 11.83
N LEU A 272 0.90 -18.67 10.52
CA LEU A 272 1.28 -19.66 9.50
C LEU A 272 2.73 -20.15 9.63
N ARG A 273 3.58 -19.40 10.34
CA ARG A 273 4.97 -19.76 10.61
C ARG A 273 5.12 -20.74 11.78
N ARG A 274 4.06 -20.94 12.58
CA ARG A 274 4.00 -21.83 13.73
C ARG A 274 3.19 -23.07 13.38
#